data_AF-A0A7J9RMN3-F1
#
_entry.id   AF-A0A7J9RMN3-F1
#
_cell.length_a   1.000
_cell.length_b   1.000
_cell.length_c   1.000
_cell.angle_alpha   90.00
_cell.angle_beta   90.00
_cell.angle_gamma   90.00
#
_symmetry.space_group_name_H-M   'P 1'
#
loop_
_entity.id
_entity.type
_entity.pdbx_description
1 polymer ?
#
loop_
_entity_poly.entity_id
_entity_poly.type
_entity_poly.pdbx_seq_one_letter_code
_entity_poly.pdbx_strand_id
1 'polypeptide(L)'
;MATSLTRNYSIKKYLDRVYNNINPQYQFKAETKYDWQIWKGNLKAKLTELLGSFPQDKCPLKPVILERIEEDGYWREKVVFESQEGVSVPAYVLVPKGIKKDGKARALLCLHGHGRGKDDVAGIVSSDVERQQNIRPLNYDYARQFANRGYVVLAPDAICFGERSDIPCDWAFTSGLLLGKVLVGLRIWDAMRAIDYLESRPEVDKERIG
;
A
#
# COMPACT_ATOMS: atom_id res chain seq x y z
N MET A 1 33.25 26.96 -42.60
CA MET A 1 32.19 27.33 -41.64
C MET A 1 32.34 26.44 -40.42
N ALA A 2 32.71 27.01 -39.27
CA ALA A 2 32.86 26.23 -38.03
C ALA A 2 31.46 25.83 -37.54
N THR A 3 31.15 24.53 -37.55
CA THR A 3 29.97 24.00 -36.87
C THR A 3 30.10 24.30 -35.38
N SER A 4 29.28 25.22 -34.89
CA SER A 4 29.14 25.52 -33.48
C SER A 4 28.76 24.23 -32.74
N LEU A 5 29.70 23.66 -31.98
CA LEU A 5 29.47 22.52 -31.12
C LEU A 5 28.49 22.92 -30.01
N THR A 6 27.22 22.57 -30.17
CA THR A 6 26.20 22.80 -29.15
C THR A 6 26.40 21.77 -28.03
N ARG A 7 26.96 22.20 -26.90
CA ARG A 7 27.11 21.36 -25.70
C ARG A 7 25.81 21.32 -24.92
N ASN A 8 25.33 20.13 -24.57
CA ASN A 8 24.15 19.95 -23.73
C ASN A 8 24.55 19.62 -22.28
N TYR A 9 24.32 20.56 -21.36
CA TYR A 9 24.61 20.42 -19.93
C TYR A 9 23.44 19.85 -19.11
N SER A 10 22.29 19.56 -19.73
CA SER A 10 21.09 19.10 -19.01
C SER A 10 21.12 17.59 -18.77
N ILE A 11 21.37 17.19 -17.52
CA ILE A 11 21.24 15.80 -17.08
C ILE A 11 19.81 15.29 -17.26
N LYS A 12 18.78 16.13 -17.07
CA LYS A 12 17.39 15.75 -17.34
C LYS A 12 17.21 15.28 -18.78
N LYS A 13 17.66 16.06 -19.77
CA LYS A 13 17.55 15.67 -21.19
C LYS A 13 18.29 14.37 -21.48
N TYR A 14 19.44 14.15 -20.84
CA TYR A 14 20.16 12.88 -20.95
C TYR A 14 19.32 11.72 -20.40
N LEU A 15 18.76 11.84 -19.19
CA LEU A 15 17.93 10.81 -18.56
C LEU A 15 16.62 10.56 -19.33
N ASP A 16 15.96 11.60 -19.83
CA ASP A 16 14.78 11.46 -20.69
C ASP A 16 15.10 10.63 -21.94
N ARG A 17 16.27 10.86 -22.56
CA ARG A 17 16.72 10.08 -23.71
C ARG A 17 17.03 8.62 -23.33
N VAL A 18 17.69 8.40 -22.18
CA VAL A 18 17.90 7.04 -21.67
C VAL A 18 16.56 6.35 -21.50
N TYR A 19 15.60 6.98 -20.82
CA TYR A 19 14.25 6.44 -20.60
C TYR A 19 13.53 6.11 -21.91
N ASN A 20 13.50 7.04 -22.87
CA ASN A 20 12.83 6.84 -24.15
C ASN A 20 13.46 5.75 -25.02
N ASN A 21 14.71 5.38 -24.76
CA ASN A 21 15.42 4.31 -25.46
C ASN A 21 15.29 2.94 -24.76
N ILE A 22 14.62 2.87 -23.60
CA ILE A 22 14.35 1.60 -22.92
C ILE A 22 13.19 0.89 -23.63
N ASN A 23 13.45 -0.32 -24.13
CA ASN A 23 12.42 -1.23 -24.61
C ASN A 23 12.05 -2.21 -23.48
N PRO A 24 10.83 -2.15 -22.90
CA PRO A 24 10.45 -3.05 -21.81
C PRO A 24 10.47 -4.52 -22.24
N GLN A 25 11.35 -5.31 -21.63
CA GLN A 25 11.56 -6.73 -21.98
C GLN A 25 10.28 -7.58 -21.88
N TYR A 26 9.39 -7.23 -20.95
CA TYR A 26 8.15 -7.96 -20.66
C TYR A 26 6.90 -7.25 -21.19
N GLN A 27 6.99 -6.51 -22.29
CA GLN A 27 5.81 -5.96 -22.98
C GLN A 27 4.81 -7.08 -23.30
N PHE A 28 3.52 -6.82 -23.08
CA PHE A 28 2.46 -7.79 -23.33
C PHE A 28 2.36 -8.14 -24.81
N LYS A 29 2.57 -9.42 -25.15
CA LYS A 29 2.57 -9.96 -26.53
C LYS A 29 1.92 -11.34 -26.63
N ALA A 30 1.22 -11.78 -25.59
CA ALA A 30 0.60 -13.10 -25.59
C ALA A 30 -0.65 -13.11 -26.49
N GLU A 31 -0.73 -14.10 -27.38
CA GLU A 31 -1.88 -14.30 -28.28
C GLU A 31 -2.78 -15.44 -27.80
N THR A 32 -2.21 -16.38 -27.04
CA THR A 32 -2.95 -17.51 -26.45
C THR A 32 -2.93 -17.48 -24.92
N LYS A 33 -3.84 -18.25 -24.31
CA LYS A 33 -3.85 -18.46 -22.85
C LYS A 33 -2.54 -19.07 -22.35
N TYR A 34 -1.94 -19.96 -23.13
CA TYR A 34 -0.67 -20.60 -22.79
C TYR A 34 0.48 -19.58 -22.78
N ASP A 35 0.58 -18.74 -23.82
CA ASP A 35 1.59 -17.68 -23.88
C ASP A 35 1.42 -16.67 -22.75
N TRP A 36 0.17 -16.36 -22.40
CA TRP A 36 -0.14 -15.49 -21.27
C TRP A 36 0.36 -16.07 -19.94
N GLN A 37 0.20 -17.38 -19.71
CA GLN A 37 0.69 -18.03 -18.49
C GLN A 37 2.20 -17.92 -18.37
N ILE A 38 2.93 -18.17 -19.46
CA ILE A 38 4.39 -18.04 -19.51
C ILE A 38 4.82 -16.59 -19.28
N TRP A 39 4.23 -15.65 -20.02
CA TRP A 39 4.51 -14.22 -19.90
C TRP A 39 4.26 -13.72 -18.48
N LYS A 40 3.11 -14.07 -17.87
CA LYS A 40 2.74 -13.69 -16.51
C LYS A 40 3.74 -14.24 -15.49
N GLY A 41 4.14 -15.49 -15.63
CA GLY A 41 5.13 -16.13 -14.75
C GLY A 41 6.46 -15.37 -14.79
N ASN A 42 6.97 -15.12 -15.99
CA ASN A 42 8.26 -14.44 -16.17
C ASN A 42 8.21 -12.97 -15.73
N LEU A 43 7.14 -12.24 -16.05
CA LEU A 43 6.95 -10.85 -15.61
C LEU A 43 6.89 -10.78 -14.09
N LYS A 44 6.11 -11.66 -13.44
CA LYS A 44 5.98 -11.65 -11.97
C LYS A 44 7.31 -11.96 -11.29
N ALA A 45 8.07 -12.93 -11.81
CA ALA A 45 9.40 -13.25 -11.29
C ALA A 45 10.33 -12.04 -11.41
N LYS A 46 10.41 -11.41 -12.60
CA LYS A 46 11.27 -10.25 -12.80
C LYS A 46 10.83 -9.04 -11.98
N LEU A 47 9.52 -8.77 -11.90
CA LEU A 47 8.99 -7.68 -11.09
C LEU A 47 9.35 -7.86 -9.61
N THR A 48 9.23 -9.08 -9.08
CA THR A 48 9.60 -9.38 -7.69
C THR A 48 11.09 -9.13 -7.44
N GLU A 49 11.95 -9.57 -8.36
CA GLU A 49 13.40 -9.28 -8.32
C GLU A 49 13.66 -7.76 -8.28
N LEU A 50 13.05 -7.00 -9.21
CA LEU A 50 13.23 -5.55 -9.32
C LEU A 50 12.65 -4.75 -8.14
N LEU A 51 11.69 -5.31 -7.41
CA LEU A 51 11.17 -4.75 -6.17
C LEU A 51 12.09 -4.98 -4.96
N GLY A 52 13.29 -5.54 -5.17
CA GLY A 52 14.25 -5.85 -4.10
C GLY A 52 14.06 -7.23 -3.46
N SER A 53 13.27 -8.10 -4.10
CA SER A 53 12.78 -9.37 -3.56
C SER A 53 12.00 -9.21 -2.26
N PHE A 54 11.27 -10.27 -1.88
CA PHE A 54 10.59 -10.33 -0.60
C PHE A 54 11.35 -11.25 0.37
N PRO A 55 11.24 -11.03 1.69
CA PRO A 55 11.73 -11.99 2.68
C PRO A 55 11.20 -13.41 2.38
N GLN A 56 12.06 -14.41 2.52
CA GLN A 56 11.68 -15.81 2.31
C GLN A 56 10.69 -16.28 3.38
N ASP A 57 10.94 -15.89 4.62
CA ASP A 57 10.11 -16.23 5.77
C ASP A 57 9.26 -15.04 6.24
N LYS A 58 8.02 -15.33 6.65
CA LYS A 58 7.14 -14.36 7.31
C LYS A 58 7.36 -14.45 8.82
N CYS A 59 7.67 -13.35 9.49
CA CYS A 59 7.67 -13.30 10.95
C CYS A 59 6.23 -13.45 11.51
N PRO A 60 6.03 -13.87 12.77
CA PRO A 60 4.73 -13.80 13.41
C PRO A 60 4.19 -12.36 13.44
N LEU A 61 2.89 -12.17 13.14
CA LEU A 61 2.26 -10.83 13.10
C LEU A 61 2.25 -10.12 14.45
N LYS A 62 2.18 -10.85 15.57
CA LYS A 62 2.04 -10.31 16.94
C LYS A 62 1.04 -9.13 17.04
N PRO A 63 -0.20 -9.28 16.53
CA PRO A 63 -1.11 -8.14 16.47
C PRO A 63 -1.60 -7.72 17.86
N VAL A 64 -1.65 -6.42 18.10
CA VAL A 64 -2.20 -5.81 19.32
C VAL A 64 -3.26 -4.79 18.93
N ILE A 65 -4.43 -4.87 19.58
CA ILE A 65 -5.46 -3.83 19.51
C ILE A 65 -5.15 -2.82 20.61
N LEU A 66 -4.82 -1.59 20.23
CA LEU A 66 -4.47 -0.50 21.15
C LEU A 66 -5.69 0.29 21.60
N GLU A 67 -6.69 0.40 20.74
CA GLU A 67 -7.89 1.19 20.98
C GLU A 67 -9.05 0.56 20.20
N ARG A 68 -10.26 0.67 20.77
CA ARG A 68 -11.50 0.36 20.07
C ARG A 68 -12.53 1.45 20.36
N ILE A 69 -12.96 2.14 19.32
CA ILE A 69 -13.97 3.21 19.38
C ILE A 69 -15.23 2.75 18.67
N GLU A 70 -16.37 3.05 19.28
CA GLU A 70 -17.66 2.89 18.67
C GLU A 70 -17.94 4.08 17.73
N GLU A 71 -18.09 3.80 16.44
CA GLU A 71 -18.47 4.79 15.43
C GLU A 71 -19.92 4.54 15.00
N ASP A 72 -20.49 5.47 14.23
CA ASP A 72 -21.78 5.21 13.58
C ASP A 72 -21.62 4.15 12.48
N GLY A 73 -22.37 3.05 12.58
CA GLY A 73 -22.35 1.93 11.63
C GLY A 73 -21.25 0.86 11.81
N TYR A 74 -20.12 1.16 12.45
CA TYR A 74 -18.98 0.24 12.59
C TYR A 74 -18.20 0.46 13.91
N TRP A 75 -17.31 -0.47 14.24
CA TRP A 75 -16.27 -0.31 15.25
C TRP A 75 -14.97 0.07 14.58
N ARG A 76 -14.25 1.04 15.12
CA ARG A 76 -12.89 1.36 14.69
C ARG A 76 -11.90 0.82 15.72
N GLU A 77 -11.03 -0.09 15.28
CA GLU A 77 -9.94 -0.62 16.08
C GLU A 77 -8.62 -0.01 15.59
N LYS A 78 -7.83 0.60 16.48
CA LYS A 78 -6.43 0.91 16.20
C LYS A 78 -5.61 -0.34 16.51
N VAL A 79 -4.90 -0.84 15.50
CA VAL A 79 -4.09 -2.06 15.62
C VAL A 79 -2.66 -1.80 15.23
N VAL A 80 -1.75 -2.59 15.79
CA VAL A 80 -0.35 -2.65 15.37
C VAL A 80 0.05 -4.11 15.21
N PHE A 81 0.76 -4.43 14.13
CA PHE A 81 1.30 -5.77 13.88
C PHE A 81 2.69 -5.68 13.24
N GLU A 82 3.51 -6.72 13.39
CA GLU A 82 4.83 -6.83 12.77
C GLU A 82 4.72 -7.34 11.32
N SER A 83 5.27 -6.58 10.37
CA SER A 83 5.42 -7.03 8.98
C SER A 83 6.78 -7.70 8.73
N GLN A 84 7.80 -7.28 9.48
CA GLN A 84 9.13 -7.88 9.57
C GLN A 84 9.58 -7.87 11.02
N GLU A 85 10.60 -8.65 11.35
CA GLU A 85 11.18 -8.67 12.70
C GLU A 85 11.62 -7.26 13.11
N GLY A 86 11.04 -6.75 14.20
CA GLY A 86 11.30 -5.40 14.69
C GLY A 86 10.66 -4.25 13.91
N VAL A 87 9.87 -4.53 12.86
CA VAL A 87 9.19 -3.51 12.05
C VAL A 87 7.68 -3.65 12.17
N SER A 88 7.07 -2.66 12.83
CA SER A 88 5.64 -2.61 13.08
C SER A 88 4.89 -1.74 12.05
N VAL A 89 3.65 -2.14 11.75
CA VAL A 89 2.71 -1.43 10.89
C VAL A 89 1.49 -1.04 11.73
N PRO A 90 1.28 0.27 12.01
CA PRO A 90 0.05 0.77 12.58
C PRO A 90 -1.04 0.84 11.51
N ALA A 91 -2.26 0.43 11.89
CA ALA A 91 -3.40 0.41 11.00
C ALA A 91 -4.71 0.69 11.76
N TYR A 92 -5.75 1.05 11.02
CA TYR A 92 -7.13 0.95 11.49
C TYR A 92 -7.81 -0.25 10.88
N VAL A 93 -8.57 -0.98 11.70
CA VAL A 93 -9.56 -1.95 11.25
C VAL A 93 -10.95 -1.38 11.51
N LEU A 94 -11.76 -1.28 10.47
CA LEU A 94 -13.15 -0.83 10.57
C LEU A 94 -14.06 -2.06 10.42
N VAL A 95 -14.76 -2.41 11.49
CA VAL A 95 -15.59 -3.63 11.58
C VAL A 95 -17.07 -3.24 11.62
N PRO A 96 -17.86 -3.48 10.57
CA PRO A 96 -19.28 -3.17 10.54
C PRO A 96 -20.06 -3.82 11.69
N LYS A 97 -21.01 -3.10 12.30
CA LYS A 97 -21.84 -3.64 13.40
C LYS A 97 -22.85 -4.71 12.94
N GLY A 98 -23.17 -4.75 11.65
CA GLY A 98 -24.17 -5.66 11.08
C GLY A 98 -23.69 -7.07 10.72
N ILE A 99 -22.45 -7.44 11.07
CA ILE A 99 -21.94 -8.79 10.82
C ILE A 99 -22.70 -9.78 11.70
N LYS A 100 -23.34 -10.78 11.10
CA LYS A 100 -24.04 -11.84 11.83
C LYS A 100 -23.07 -12.59 12.75
N LYS A 101 -23.54 -13.08 13.89
CA LYS A 101 -22.72 -13.75 14.92
C LYS A 101 -21.84 -14.90 14.38
N ASP A 102 -22.31 -15.63 13.37
CA ASP A 102 -21.58 -16.70 12.68
C ASP A 102 -21.23 -16.35 11.22
N GLY A 103 -21.38 -15.07 10.86
CA GLY A 103 -21.17 -14.56 9.51
C GLY A 103 -19.74 -14.08 9.30
N LYS A 104 -19.24 -14.27 8.08
CA LYS A 104 -18.00 -13.65 7.60
C LYS A 104 -18.32 -12.56 6.59
N ALA A 105 -17.69 -11.40 6.76
CA ALA A 105 -17.82 -10.26 5.86
C ALA A 105 -16.72 -10.27 4.80
N ARG A 106 -17.01 -9.64 3.67
CA ARG A 106 -15.97 -9.31 2.67
C ARG A 106 -15.02 -8.30 3.30
N ALA A 107 -13.74 -8.39 2.97
CA ALA A 107 -12.76 -7.45 3.46
C ALA A 107 -12.09 -6.65 2.33
N LEU A 108 -11.61 -5.46 2.66
CA LEU A 108 -10.84 -4.62 1.75
C LEU A 108 -9.56 -4.12 2.44
N LEU A 109 -8.44 -4.21 1.74
CA LEU A 109 -7.23 -3.47 2.09
C LEU A 109 -7.27 -2.08 1.45
N CYS A 110 -7.42 -1.04 2.26
CA CYS A 110 -7.52 0.34 1.80
C CYS A 110 -6.20 1.09 2.01
N LEU A 111 -5.37 1.14 0.96
CA LEU A 111 -4.09 1.84 0.96
C LEU A 111 -4.27 3.34 0.66
N HIS A 112 -3.69 4.21 1.49
CA HIS A 112 -3.67 5.64 1.21
C HIS A 112 -2.60 5.99 0.14
N GLY A 113 -2.87 7.01 -0.66
CA GLY A 113 -1.88 7.77 -1.44
C GLY A 113 -1.17 8.85 -0.60
N HIS A 114 -0.59 9.87 -1.25
CA HIS A 114 0.07 10.96 -0.54
C HIS A 114 -0.95 11.77 0.29
N GLY A 115 -0.63 12.05 1.56
CA GLY A 115 -1.54 12.71 2.50
C GLY A 115 -1.11 12.46 3.95
N ARG A 116 -2.08 12.45 4.86
CA ARG A 116 -1.88 12.24 6.31
C ARG A 116 -1.81 10.76 6.71
N GLY A 117 -1.79 9.84 5.76
CA GLY A 117 -1.75 8.40 6.02
C GLY A 117 -3.13 7.76 6.08
N LYS A 118 -3.26 6.70 6.88
CA LYS A 118 -4.51 5.94 7.08
C LYS A 118 -5.69 6.79 7.57
N ASP A 119 -5.41 7.91 8.24
CA ASP A 119 -6.43 8.81 8.80
C ASP A 119 -7.33 9.39 7.70
N ASP A 120 -6.76 9.76 6.55
CA ASP A 120 -7.53 10.33 5.44
C ASP A 120 -8.54 9.31 4.89
N VAL A 121 -8.08 8.09 4.62
CA VAL A 121 -8.94 7.04 4.05
C VAL A 121 -9.96 6.52 5.05
N ALA A 122 -9.62 6.50 6.35
CA ALA A 122 -10.53 6.17 7.45
C ALA A 122 -11.48 7.34 7.82
N GLY A 123 -11.33 8.51 7.20
CA GLY A 123 -12.20 9.66 7.43
C GLY A 123 -12.01 10.37 8.78
N ILE A 124 -10.85 10.19 9.40
CA ILE A 124 -10.49 10.70 10.73
C ILE A 124 -9.91 12.11 10.61
N VAL A 125 -10.55 13.04 11.30
CA VAL A 125 -10.23 14.48 11.31
C VAL A 125 -10.57 15.06 12.67
N SER A 126 -9.82 16.10 13.04
CA SER A 126 -9.99 16.90 14.27
C SER A 126 -11.02 18.02 14.12
N SER A 127 -11.37 18.41 12.88
CA SER A 127 -12.31 19.50 12.62
C SER A 127 -12.97 19.39 11.23
N ASP A 128 -14.05 20.14 11.03
CA ASP A 128 -14.70 20.26 9.72
C ASP A 128 -13.82 20.96 8.68
N VAL A 129 -12.94 21.87 9.12
CA VAL A 129 -11.95 22.51 8.23
C VAL A 129 -11.01 21.45 7.66
N GLU A 130 -10.49 20.57 8.51
CA GLU A 130 -9.62 19.48 8.09
C GLU A 130 -10.34 18.50 7.16
N ARG A 131 -11.63 18.23 7.40
CA ARG A 131 -12.48 17.44 6.49
C ARG A 131 -12.60 18.08 5.12
N GLN A 132 -12.83 19.40 5.07
CA GLN A 132 -12.94 20.15 3.82
C GLN A 132 -11.64 20.19 3.02
N GLN A 133 -10.50 20.18 3.70
CA GLN A 133 -9.18 20.23 3.07
C GLN A 133 -8.70 18.85 2.59
N ASN A 134 -8.81 17.82 3.43
CA ASN A 134 -8.12 16.54 3.19
C ASN A 134 -9.03 15.43 2.64
N ILE A 135 -10.35 15.50 2.89
CA ILE A 135 -11.27 14.42 2.52
C ILE A 135 -12.18 14.84 1.36
N ARG A 136 -12.93 15.94 1.53
CA ARG A 136 -13.97 16.36 0.57
C ARG A 136 -13.48 16.53 -0.88
N PRO A 137 -12.30 17.12 -1.17
CA PRO A 137 -11.90 17.40 -2.54
C PRO A 137 -11.72 16.15 -3.39
N LEU A 138 -11.37 15.02 -2.76
CA LEU A 138 -11.08 13.76 -3.43
C LEU A 138 -12.03 12.62 -3.02
N ASN A 139 -13.05 12.92 -2.20
CA ASN A 139 -13.91 11.92 -1.58
C ASN A 139 -13.09 10.80 -0.90
N TYR A 140 -12.05 11.22 -0.15
CA TYR A 140 -10.92 10.35 0.13
C TYR A 140 -11.16 9.32 1.25
N ASP A 141 -12.24 9.46 2.03
CA ASP A 141 -12.59 8.59 3.16
C ASP A 141 -13.22 7.25 2.71
N TYR A 142 -12.71 6.67 1.62
CA TYR A 142 -13.29 5.51 0.99
C TYR A 142 -13.27 4.26 1.90
N ALA A 143 -12.29 4.15 2.82
CA ALA A 143 -12.26 3.06 3.80
C ALA A 143 -13.47 3.13 4.74
N ARG A 144 -13.76 4.33 5.28
CA ARG A 144 -14.97 4.59 6.09
C ARG A 144 -16.24 4.33 5.31
N GLN A 145 -16.28 4.75 4.06
CA GLN A 145 -17.41 4.53 3.16
C GLN A 145 -17.69 3.05 2.88
N PHE A 146 -16.66 2.21 2.77
CA PHE A 146 -16.83 0.76 2.61
C PHE A 146 -17.24 0.08 3.91
N ALA A 147 -16.72 0.52 5.06
CA ALA A 147 -17.15 0.02 6.36
C ALA A 147 -18.67 0.22 6.57
N ASN A 148 -19.18 1.40 6.24
CA ASN A 148 -20.62 1.70 6.28
C ASN A 148 -21.46 0.88 5.29
N ARG A 149 -20.83 0.26 4.28
CA ARG A 149 -21.49 -0.65 3.32
C ARG A 149 -21.35 -2.12 3.70
N GLY A 150 -20.82 -2.43 4.89
CA GLY A 150 -20.74 -3.80 5.42
C GLY A 150 -19.46 -4.55 5.07
N TYR A 151 -18.40 -3.86 4.65
CA TYR A 151 -17.07 -4.45 4.45
C TYR A 151 -16.23 -4.31 5.71
N VAL A 152 -15.48 -5.35 6.08
CA VAL A 152 -14.37 -5.18 7.02
C VAL A 152 -13.25 -4.48 6.28
N VAL A 153 -12.71 -3.40 6.84
CA VAL A 153 -11.68 -2.63 6.14
C VAL A 153 -10.42 -2.56 6.99
N LEU A 154 -9.26 -2.75 6.38
CA LEU A 154 -7.97 -2.46 7.00
C LEU A 154 -7.29 -1.33 6.23
N ALA A 155 -6.92 -0.26 6.94
CA ALA A 155 -6.16 0.87 6.41
C ALA A 155 -4.83 1.02 7.18
N PRO A 156 -3.68 0.60 6.60
CA PRO A 156 -2.38 0.73 7.24
C PRO A 156 -1.68 2.04 6.85
N ASP A 157 -0.77 2.50 7.71
CA ASP A 157 0.19 3.55 7.32
C ASP A 157 1.34 2.96 6.49
N ALA A 158 1.54 3.50 5.30
CA ALA A 158 2.72 3.25 4.50
C ALA A 158 3.96 3.91 5.14
N ILE A 159 5.13 3.31 4.93
CA ILE A 159 6.43 3.90 5.32
C ILE A 159 6.48 5.37 4.85
N CYS A 160 6.95 6.29 5.69
CA CYS A 160 7.01 7.75 5.49
C CYS A 160 5.69 8.53 5.68
N PHE A 161 4.61 7.89 6.12
CA PHE A 161 3.30 8.55 6.31
C PHE A 161 2.66 8.20 7.64
N GLY A 162 1.72 9.03 8.07
CA GLY A 162 0.97 8.86 9.31
C GLY A 162 1.90 8.66 10.50
N GLU A 163 1.74 7.57 11.22
CA GLU A 163 2.55 7.24 12.40
C GLU A 163 3.97 6.73 12.06
N ARG A 164 4.31 6.64 10.77
CA ARG A 164 5.62 6.21 10.25
C ARG A 164 6.31 7.32 9.44
N SER A 165 6.02 8.58 9.77
CA SER A 165 6.54 9.76 9.06
C SER A 165 7.80 10.35 9.69
N ASP A 166 8.57 9.55 10.44
CA ASP A 166 9.83 9.95 11.06
C ASP A 166 10.94 10.28 10.03
N ILE A 167 10.81 9.70 8.83
CA ILE A 167 11.71 9.95 7.70
C ILE A 167 10.93 10.35 6.44
N PRO A 168 11.45 11.28 5.62
CA PRO A 168 10.81 11.65 4.36
C PRO A 168 11.02 10.59 3.27
N CYS A 169 10.14 10.58 2.27
CA CYS A 169 10.14 9.56 1.20
C CYS A 169 11.42 9.54 0.37
N ASP A 170 12.02 10.70 0.11
CA ASP A 170 13.26 10.83 -0.66
C ASP A 170 14.45 10.20 0.09
N TRP A 171 14.55 10.43 1.40
CA TRP A 171 15.53 9.78 2.25
C TRP A 171 15.31 8.26 2.28
N ALA A 172 14.09 7.81 2.56
CA ALA A 172 13.78 6.37 2.63
C ALA A 172 14.06 5.66 1.29
N PHE A 173 13.76 6.31 0.17
CA PHE A 173 14.03 5.78 -1.16
C PHE A 173 15.53 5.72 -1.45
N THR A 174 16.26 6.81 -1.25
CA THR A 174 17.70 6.88 -1.55
C THR A 174 18.53 5.97 -0.65
N SER A 175 18.31 6.02 0.67
CA SER A 175 18.99 5.15 1.63
C SER A 175 18.61 3.68 1.42
N GLY A 176 17.34 3.39 1.13
CA GLY A 176 16.91 2.04 0.78
C GLY A 176 17.66 1.49 -0.44
N LEU A 177 17.74 2.28 -1.53
CA LEU A 177 18.43 1.85 -2.75
C LEU A 177 19.90 1.52 -2.51
N LEU A 178 20.60 2.32 -1.70
CA LEU A 178 22.01 2.05 -1.32
C LEU A 178 22.18 0.75 -0.54
N LEU A 179 21.14 0.30 0.16
CA LEU A 179 21.10 -0.96 0.92
C LEU A 179 20.48 -2.13 0.12
N GLY A 180 20.27 -1.96 -1.18
CA GLY A 180 19.63 -2.99 -2.02
C GLY A 180 18.15 -3.20 -1.71
N LYS A 181 17.49 -2.23 -1.07
CA LYS A 181 16.05 -2.22 -0.78
C LYS A 181 15.33 -1.22 -1.68
N VAL A 182 14.11 -1.55 -2.09
CA VAL A 182 13.28 -0.64 -2.89
C VAL A 182 12.07 -0.24 -2.04
N LEU A 183 11.85 1.06 -1.85
CA LEU A 183 10.77 1.57 -0.98
C LEU A 183 9.39 1.02 -1.36
N VAL A 184 9.07 0.95 -2.65
CA VAL A 184 7.81 0.34 -3.11
C VAL A 184 7.73 -1.14 -2.79
N GLY A 185 8.83 -1.88 -2.87
CA GLY A 185 8.89 -3.29 -2.46
C GLY A 185 8.64 -3.49 -0.97
N LEU A 186 9.22 -2.63 -0.12
CA LEU A 186 8.96 -2.63 1.32
C LEU A 186 7.48 -2.36 1.64
N ARG A 187 6.87 -1.38 0.96
CA ARG A 187 5.43 -1.08 1.13
C ARG A 187 4.52 -2.20 0.62
N ILE A 188 4.87 -2.86 -0.48
CA ILE A 188 4.13 -4.03 -0.98
C ILE A 188 4.23 -5.17 0.03
N TRP A 189 5.40 -5.39 0.64
CA TRP A 189 5.54 -6.39 1.70
C TRP A 189 4.62 -6.08 2.89
N ASP A 190 4.58 -4.84 3.37
CA ASP A 190 3.66 -4.43 4.43
C ASP A 190 2.18 -4.68 4.04
N ALA A 191 1.80 -4.40 2.79
CA ALA A 191 0.45 -4.68 2.27
C ALA A 191 0.13 -6.18 2.24
N MET A 192 1.09 -7.02 1.82
CA MET A 192 0.93 -8.49 1.86
C MET A 192 0.74 -9.00 3.30
N ARG A 193 1.51 -8.45 4.25
CA ARG A 193 1.40 -8.80 5.67
C ARG A 193 0.10 -8.28 6.29
N ALA A 194 -0.44 -7.17 5.81
CA ALA A 194 -1.76 -6.68 6.19
C ALA A 194 -2.89 -7.63 5.72
N ILE A 195 -2.77 -8.23 4.53
CA ILE A 195 -3.69 -9.27 4.06
C ILE A 195 -3.61 -10.50 4.99
N ASP A 196 -2.40 -10.94 5.34
CA ASP A 196 -2.24 -12.06 6.29
C ASP A 196 -2.92 -11.76 7.64
N TYR A 197 -2.91 -10.50 8.10
CA TYR A 197 -3.63 -10.11 9.31
C TYR A 197 -5.16 -10.12 9.10
N LEU A 198 -5.66 -9.62 7.96
CA LEU A 198 -7.09 -9.73 7.62
C LEU A 198 -7.55 -11.20 7.61
N GLU A 199 -6.78 -12.11 7.02
CA GLU A 199 -7.09 -13.55 7.00
C GLU A 199 -7.13 -14.19 8.40
N SER A 200 -6.44 -13.60 9.38
CA SER A 200 -6.46 -14.07 10.77
C SER A 200 -7.69 -13.64 11.56
N ARG A 201 -8.46 -12.66 11.05
CA ARG A 201 -9.64 -12.11 11.75
C ARG A 201 -10.85 -13.03 11.61
N PRO A 202 -11.54 -13.38 12.72
CA PRO A 202 -12.68 -14.31 12.68
C PRO A 202 -13.86 -13.80 11.86
N GLU A 203 -14.06 -12.48 11.80
CA GLU A 203 -15.14 -11.83 11.06
C GLU A 203 -14.86 -11.69 9.55
N VAL A 204 -13.65 -12.02 9.07
CA VAL A 204 -13.25 -11.88 7.67
C VAL A 204 -13.43 -13.18 6.90
N ASP A 205 -14.00 -13.06 5.70
CA ASP A 205 -14.00 -14.12 4.70
C ASP A 205 -12.72 -14.06 3.86
N LYS A 206 -11.77 -14.96 4.16
CA LYS A 206 -10.47 -15.02 3.49
C LYS A 206 -10.53 -15.22 1.97
N GLU A 207 -11.62 -15.80 1.45
CA GLU A 207 -11.80 -16.00 0.01
C GLU A 207 -12.39 -14.75 -0.69
N ARG A 208 -12.70 -13.69 0.08
CA ARG A 208 -13.33 -12.45 -0.41
C ARG A 208 -12.64 -11.20 0.15
N ILE A 209 -11.32 -11.16 -0.02
CA ILE A 209 -10.48 -9.98 0.25
C ILE A 209 -10.19 -9.26 -1.08
N GLY A 210 -10.44 -7.95 -1.11
CA GLY A 210 -10.14 -7.06 -2.25
C GLY A 210 -9.10 -6.00 -1.93
#